data_AF-A0A7D4UEJ7-F1
#
_entry.id   AF-A0A7D4UEJ7-F1
#
_cell.length_a   1.000
_cell.length_b   1.000
_cell.length_c   1.000
_cell.angle_alpha   90.00
_cell.angle_beta   90.00
_cell.angle_gamma   90.00
#
_symmetry.space_group_name_H-M   'P 1'
#
loop_
_entity.id
_entity.type
_entity.pdbx_description
1 polymer ?
#
loop_
_entity_poly.entity_id
_entity_poly.type
_entity_poly.pdbx_seq_one_letter_code
_entity_poly.pdbx_strand_id
1 'polypeptide(L)'
;MKKISLAIIALLFALPFVSNAQWTTSGTNIYNSNSGKVGIGTTSPSYKLDVANAGTGNALNVTGYAYGTRNDTGIDFSAQNSVVSMHPGDSVWPSTIPRGPH
;
A
#
# COMPACT_ATOMS: atom_id res chain seq x y z
N MET A 1 18.88 -46.39 23.19
CA MET A 1 18.63 -45.75 21.87
C MET A 1 17.13 -45.45 21.66
N LYS A 2 16.20 -46.43 21.71
CA LYS A 2 14.77 -46.19 21.43
C LYS A 2 14.04 -45.25 22.43
N LYS A 3 14.40 -45.28 23.72
CA LYS A 3 13.79 -44.45 24.78
C LYS A 3 14.14 -42.95 24.65
N ILE A 4 15.36 -42.66 24.22
CA ILE A 4 15.85 -41.28 24.02
C ILE A 4 15.17 -40.66 22.80
N SER A 5 15.04 -41.40 21.69
CA SER A 5 14.26 -40.93 20.53
C SER A 5 12.80 -40.66 20.87
N LEU A 6 12.16 -41.51 21.69
CA LEU A 6 10.76 -41.33 22.07
C LEU A 6 10.56 -40.08 22.94
N ALA A 7 11.51 -39.79 23.83
CA ALA A 7 11.50 -38.58 24.65
C ALA A 7 11.67 -37.30 23.80
N ILE A 8 12.53 -37.33 22.78
CA ILE A 8 12.72 -36.20 21.86
C ILE A 8 11.47 -35.96 21.01
N ILE A 9 10.83 -37.02 20.49
CA ILE A 9 9.58 -36.88 19.73
C ILE A 9 8.48 -36.30 20.63
N ALA A 10 8.33 -36.82 21.86
CA ALA A 10 7.34 -36.27 22.81
C ALA A 10 7.61 -34.79 23.14
N LEU A 11 8.88 -34.40 23.29
CA LEU A 11 9.27 -33.01 23.54
C LEU A 11 8.98 -32.10 22.34
N LEU A 12 9.14 -32.58 21.10
CA LEU A 12 8.84 -31.83 19.88
C LEU A 12 7.35 -31.58 19.68
N PHE A 13 6.47 -32.50 20.12
CA PHE A 13 5.02 -32.33 20.06
C PHE A 13 4.42 -31.58 21.26
N ALA A 14 5.18 -31.39 22.34
CA ALA A 14 4.74 -30.69 23.54
C ALA A 14 4.89 -29.15 23.45
N LEU A 15 5.55 -28.62 22.43
CA LEU A 15 5.72 -27.17 22.24
C LEU A 15 4.54 -26.60 21.43
N PRO A 16 3.92 -25.49 21.86
CA PRO A 16 2.87 -24.85 21.08
C PRO A 16 3.46 -24.25 19.80
N PHE A 17 2.96 -24.68 18.64
CA PHE A 17 3.21 -24.00 17.38
C PHE A 17 2.37 -22.72 17.33
N VAL A 18 2.95 -21.58 17.66
CA VAL A 18 2.25 -20.29 17.58
C VAL A 18 2.30 -19.80 16.13
N SER A 19 1.21 -19.97 15.39
CA SER A 19 1.01 -19.26 14.12
C SER A 19 0.40 -17.89 14.42
N ASN A 20 1.19 -16.83 14.34
CA ASN A 20 0.63 -15.49 14.33
C ASN A 20 -0.03 -15.24 12.98
N ALA A 21 -1.33 -14.93 12.96
CA ALA A 21 -1.98 -14.43 11.77
C ALA A 21 -1.29 -13.12 11.36
N GLN A 22 -0.85 -13.01 10.10
CA GLN A 22 -0.16 -11.80 9.62
C GLN A 22 -1.09 -10.59 9.67
N TRP A 23 -2.40 -10.80 9.44
CA TRP A 23 -3.43 -9.78 9.51
C TRP A 23 -4.11 -9.80 10.87
N THR A 24 -4.09 -8.66 11.56
CA THR A 24 -4.72 -8.45 12.86
C THR A 24 -5.93 -7.54 12.70
N THR A 25 -6.99 -7.88 13.41
CA THR A 25 -8.22 -7.08 13.53
C THR A 25 -8.24 -6.35 14.87
N SER A 26 -8.51 -5.04 14.89
CA SER A 26 -8.79 -4.27 16.10
C SER A 26 -10.00 -3.38 15.88
N GLY A 27 -11.13 -3.73 16.50
CA GLY A 27 -12.42 -3.12 16.20
C GLY A 27 -12.80 -3.35 14.73
N THR A 28 -13.01 -2.28 13.99
CA THR A 28 -13.30 -2.30 12.55
C THR A 28 -12.05 -2.21 11.66
N ASN A 29 -10.84 -2.16 12.24
CA ASN A 29 -9.59 -1.99 11.52
C ASN A 29 -8.93 -3.34 11.24
N ILE A 30 -8.33 -3.51 10.07
CA ILE A 30 -7.49 -4.64 9.69
C ILE A 30 -6.10 -4.12 9.31
N TYR A 31 -5.03 -4.68 9.88
CA TYR A 31 -3.67 -4.25 9.60
C TYR A 31 -2.65 -5.38 9.78
N ASN A 32 -1.50 -5.26 9.12
CA ASN A 32 -0.37 -6.14 9.36
C ASN A 32 0.29 -5.80 10.71
N SER A 33 0.34 -6.75 11.64
CA SER A 33 0.93 -6.54 12.98
C SER A 33 2.40 -6.93 13.09
N ASN A 34 3.00 -7.46 12.02
CA ASN A 34 4.44 -7.72 11.94
C ASN A 34 5.19 -6.60 11.21
N SER A 35 6.51 -6.72 11.12
CA SER A 35 7.40 -5.75 10.44
C SER A 35 7.50 -5.93 8.92
N GLY A 36 6.80 -6.91 8.36
CA GLY A 36 6.77 -7.22 6.93
C GLY A 36 6.03 -6.17 6.10
N LYS A 37 6.29 -6.20 4.79
CA LYS A 37 5.67 -5.32 3.79
C LYS A 37 4.49 -6.04 3.11
N VAL A 38 3.53 -5.28 2.61
CA VAL A 38 2.37 -5.80 1.88
C VAL A 38 2.62 -5.65 0.38
N GLY A 39 2.71 -6.79 -0.32
CA GLY A 39 2.79 -6.84 -1.78
C GLY A 39 1.46 -7.25 -2.41
N ILE A 40 0.97 -6.48 -3.38
CA ILE A 40 -0.15 -6.89 -4.25
C ILE A 40 0.41 -7.03 -5.66
N GLY A 41 0.39 -8.24 -6.21
CA GLY A 41 0.96 -8.54 -7.54
C GLY A 41 2.51 -8.53 -7.62
N THR A 42 3.20 -8.43 -6.48
CA THR A 42 4.65 -8.54 -6.37
C THR A 42 5.04 -9.47 -5.23
N THR A 43 6.11 -10.26 -5.40
CA THR A 43 6.69 -11.12 -4.36
C THR A 43 7.84 -10.45 -3.61
N SER A 44 8.26 -9.26 -4.02
CA SER A 44 9.41 -8.56 -3.44
C SER A 44 9.11 -7.08 -3.25
N PRO A 45 8.29 -6.72 -2.24
CA PRO A 45 7.89 -5.33 -2.00
C PRO A 45 9.09 -4.45 -1.64
N SER A 46 9.26 -3.34 -2.37
CA SER A 46 10.28 -2.33 -2.06
C SER A 46 9.80 -1.35 -0.98
N TYR A 47 8.49 -1.17 -0.84
CA TYR A 47 7.86 -0.24 0.10
C TYR A 47 6.88 -0.94 1.06
N LYS A 48 6.43 -0.24 2.12
CA LYS A 48 5.50 -0.81 3.13
C LYS A 48 4.23 -1.38 2.51
N LEU A 49 3.72 -0.70 1.48
CA LEU A 49 2.72 -1.20 0.54
C LEU A 49 3.31 -1.05 -0.86
N ASP A 50 3.36 -2.13 -1.62
CA ASP A 50 3.84 -2.15 -2.99
C ASP A 50 2.81 -2.89 -3.86
N VAL A 51 2.27 -2.19 -4.85
CA VAL A 51 1.23 -2.72 -5.74
C VAL A 51 1.78 -2.71 -7.15
N ALA A 52 2.16 -3.89 -7.63
CA ALA A 52 2.57 -4.10 -9.00
C ALA A 52 1.38 -4.68 -9.79
N ASN A 53 1.00 -4.01 -10.87
CA ASN A 53 -0.01 -4.54 -11.77
C ASN A 53 0.66 -5.34 -12.90
N ALA A 54 0.19 -6.56 -13.15
CA ALA A 54 0.63 -7.41 -14.25
C ALA A 54 -0.35 -7.43 -15.44
N GLY A 55 -1.47 -6.70 -15.37
CA GLY A 55 -2.53 -6.65 -16.39
C GLY A 55 -2.87 -5.24 -16.89
N THR A 56 -3.92 -5.12 -17.69
CA THR A 56 -4.30 -3.86 -18.38
C THR A 56 -5.17 -2.88 -17.55
N GLY A 57 -5.43 -3.18 -16.28
CA GLY A 57 -6.28 -2.36 -15.41
C GLY A 57 -5.54 -1.26 -14.63
N ASN A 58 -6.25 -0.56 -13.74
CA ASN A 58 -5.64 0.36 -12.77
C ASN A 58 -4.94 -0.44 -11.66
N ALA A 59 -3.70 -0.07 -11.31
CA ALA A 59 -2.98 -0.69 -10.19
C ALA A 59 -3.64 -0.39 -8.84
N LEU A 60 -4.22 0.81 -8.68
CA LEU A 60 -4.97 1.24 -7.52
C LEU A 60 -6.17 2.05 -7.99
N ASN A 61 -7.38 1.67 -7.56
CA ASN A 61 -8.60 2.45 -7.80
C ASN A 61 -9.07 3.05 -6.46
N VAL A 62 -8.90 4.35 -6.28
CA VAL A 62 -9.32 5.06 -5.07
C VAL A 62 -10.58 5.84 -5.38
N THR A 63 -11.72 5.35 -4.90
CA THR A 63 -13.03 6.01 -5.03
C THR A 63 -13.48 6.53 -3.67
N GLY A 64 -12.94 7.67 -3.25
CA GLY A 64 -13.29 8.31 -1.97
C GLY A 64 -13.52 9.81 -2.14
N TYR A 65 -14.52 10.36 -1.44
CA TYR A 65 -14.75 11.81 -1.38
C TYR A 65 -13.64 12.46 -0.56
N ALA A 66 -12.95 13.44 -1.12
CA ALA A 66 -11.95 14.21 -0.40
C ALA A 66 -12.62 14.98 0.76
N TYR A 67 -12.30 14.63 2.01
CA TYR A 67 -12.73 15.37 3.19
C TYR A 67 -11.62 16.32 3.64
N GLY A 68 -11.82 17.64 3.48
CA GLY A 68 -11.05 18.65 4.23
C GLY A 68 -10.88 20.01 3.54
N THR A 69 -11.19 21.08 4.29
CA THR A 69 -11.11 22.52 3.97
C THR A 69 -9.69 23.06 3.73
N ARG A 70 -8.71 22.20 3.45
CA ARG A 70 -7.39 22.59 2.92
C ARG A 70 -7.26 21.84 1.60
N ASN A 71 -6.85 22.53 0.54
CA ASN A 71 -6.80 22.05 -0.85
C ASN A 71 -5.81 20.88 -1.11
N ASP A 72 -5.55 20.03 -0.12
CA ASP A 72 -4.72 18.84 -0.18
C ASP A 72 -5.66 17.63 -0.28
N THR A 73 -6.39 17.54 -1.40
CA THR A 73 -7.33 16.45 -1.61
C THR A 73 -6.58 15.18 -1.99
N GLY A 74 -6.59 14.19 -1.08
CA GLY A 74 -6.60 12.76 -1.38
C GLY A 74 -5.66 12.25 -2.49
N ILE A 75 -4.58 11.59 -2.07
CA ILE A 75 -3.53 10.94 -2.85
C ILE A 75 -2.43 11.92 -3.33
N ASP A 76 -1.46 12.16 -2.46
CA ASP A 76 -0.22 12.87 -2.82
C ASP A 76 0.70 11.95 -3.64
N PHE A 77 0.66 12.09 -4.96
CA PHE A 77 1.66 11.47 -5.85
C PHE A 77 2.95 12.29 -5.84
N SER A 78 3.77 12.15 -4.79
CA SER A 78 5.10 12.75 -4.71
C SER A 78 6.14 11.84 -5.38
N ALA A 79 6.26 11.94 -6.71
CA ALA A 79 7.41 11.42 -7.43
C ALA A 79 8.33 12.61 -7.80
N GLN A 80 9.65 12.42 -7.84
CA GLN A 80 10.58 13.46 -8.33
C GLN A 80 10.31 13.88 -9.79
N ASN A 81 9.45 13.13 -10.50
CA ASN A 81 9.10 13.35 -11.90
C ASN A 81 7.60 13.04 -12.11
N SER A 82 6.72 13.89 -11.58
CA SER A 82 5.26 13.75 -11.68
C SER A 82 4.80 13.88 -13.13
N VAL A 83 4.49 12.78 -13.81
CA VAL A 83 3.69 12.82 -15.04
C VAL A 83 2.23 12.81 -14.63
N VAL A 84 1.68 13.98 -14.29
CA VAL A 84 0.23 14.17 -14.32
C VAL A 84 -0.13 14.19 -15.81
N SER A 85 -0.68 13.09 -16.32
CA SER A 85 -1.15 13.02 -17.71
C SER A 85 -2.41 13.87 -17.84
N MET A 86 -2.24 15.13 -18.22
CA MET A 86 -3.34 16.02 -18.54
C MET A 86 -3.98 15.54 -19.85
N HIS A 87 -5.30 15.32 -19.87
CA HIS A 87 -6.00 15.06 -21.13
C HIS A 87 -6.05 16.35 -21.96
N PRO A 88 -6.05 16.28 -23.30
CA PRO A 88 -6.29 17.46 -24.13
C PRO A 88 -7.65 18.09 -23.78
N GLY A 89 -7.64 19.22 -23.07
CA GLY A 89 -8.84 19.88 -22.55
C GLY A 89 -8.76 20.33 -21.10
N ASP A 90 -7.74 19.90 -20.35
CA ASP A 90 -7.54 20.36 -18.98
C ASP A 90 -7.09 21.84 -18.99
N SER A 91 -7.86 22.70 -18.31
CA SER A 91 -7.59 24.14 -18.23
C SER A 91 -6.33 24.44 -17.41
N VAL A 92 -5.18 24.57 -18.07
CA VAL A 92 -4.02 25.25 -17.49
C VAL A 92 -4.33 26.74 -17.51
N TRP A 93 -4.69 27.31 -16.36
CA TRP A 93 -4.85 28.75 -16.22
C TRP A 93 -3.58 29.47 -16.72
N PRO A 94 -3.63 30.36 -17.72
CA PRO A 94 -2.50 31.23 -18.01
C PRO A 94 -2.51 32.39 -17.00
N SER A 95 -1.46 32.50 -16.19
CA SER A 95 -1.30 33.51 -15.13
C SER A 95 -0.99 34.94 -15.62
N THR A 96 -1.11 35.22 -16.92
CA THR A 96 -0.90 36.59 -17.44
C THR A 96 -1.85 36.90 -18.58
N ILE A 97 -2.88 37.69 -18.29
CA ILE A 97 -3.66 38.42 -19.29
C ILE A 97 -2.73 39.52 -19.86
N PRO A 98 -2.50 39.61 -21.18
CA PRO A 98 -1.71 40.69 -21.76
C PRO A 98 -2.37 42.04 -21.43
N ARG A 99 -1.69 42.91 -20.68
CA ARG A 99 -2.10 44.32 -20.55
C ARG A 99 -1.91 44.96 -21.92
N GLY A 100 -3.01 45.45 -22.50
CA GLY A 100 -2.98 46.17 -23.77
C GLY A 100 -2.13 47.44 -23.68
N PRO A 101 -1.73 48.01 -24.84
CA PRO A 101 -0.88 49.19 -24.87
C PRO A 101 -1.66 50.42 -24.38
N HIS A 102 -1.05 51.15 -23.45
CA HIS A 102 -1.35 52.56 -23.22
C HIS A 102 -0.41 53.40 -24.08
#